data_AF-A0A3M1F6S2-F1
#
_entry.id   AF-A0A3M1F6S2-F1
#
_cell.length_a   1.000
_cell.length_b   1.000
_cell.length_c   1.000
_cell.angle_alpha   90.00
_cell.angle_beta   90.00
_cell.angle_gamma   90.00
#
_symmetry.space_group_name_H-M   'P 1'
#
loop_
_entity.id
_entity.type
_entity.pdbx_description
1 polymer ?
#
loop_
_entity_poly.entity_id
_entity_poly.type
_entity_poly.pdbx_seq_one_letter_code
_entity_poly.pdbx_strand_id
1 'polypeptide(L)' 'NYVSGLRVYDVSNPENPVPVGYFDTVPYGEDAPGFNGSWSNYPYFKSGVIVVTSGQEGVYFVRVREEGK' A
#
# COMPACT_ATOMS: atom_id res chain seq x y z
N ASN A 1 -5.85 5.05 -8.50
CA ASN A 1 -6.44 3.74 -8.81
C ASN A 1 -6.53 2.97 -7.49
N TYR A 2 -7.73 2.56 -7.07
CA TYR A 2 -7.93 1.90 -5.76
C TYR A 2 -7.53 0.42 -5.84
N VAL A 3 -7.64 -0.15 -7.04
CA VAL A 3 -7.28 -1.55 -7.35
C VAL A 3 -5.77 -1.76 -7.17
N SER A 4 -4.96 -0.71 -7.36
CA SER A 4 -3.52 -0.76 -7.13
C SER A 4 -3.12 -0.95 -5.66
N GLY A 5 -4.07 -0.89 -4.71
CA GLY A 5 -3.81 -1.12 -3.29
C GLY A 5 -2.88 -0.07 -2.66
N LEU A 6 -2.08 -0.52 -1.69
CA LEU A 6 -1.00 0.27 -1.10
C LEU A 6 0.25 0.17 -1.98
N ARG A 7 0.81 1.31 -2.38
CA ARG A 7 2.10 1.42 -3.05
C ARG A 7 3.09 2.18 -2.17
N VAL A 8 4.29 1.63 -1.97
CA VAL A 8 5.31 2.22 -1.11
C VAL A 8 6.53 2.56 -1.97
N TYR A 9 6.96 3.82 -1.88
CA TYR A 9 8.12 4.35 -2.58
C TYR A 9 9.11 4.94 -1.57
N ASP A 10 10.39 4.70 -1.81
CA ASP A 10 11.46 5.53 -1.27
C ASP A 10 11.52 6.83 -2.09
N VAL A 11 11.39 7.96 -1.40
CA VAL A 11 11.39 9.32 -1.96
C VAL A 11 12.58 10.14 -1.45
N SER A 12 13.64 9.47 -0.97
CA SER A 12 14.89 10.11 -0.54
C SER A 12 15.54 10.94 -1.66
N ASN A 13 15.38 10.53 -2.93
CA ASN A 13 15.58 11.36 -4.10
C ASN A 13 14.22 11.70 -4.75
N PRO A 14 13.70 12.93 -4.58
CA PRO A 14 12.40 13.33 -5.14
C PRO A 14 12.34 13.34 -6.68
N GLU A 15 13.48 13.50 -7.36
CA GLU A 15 13.54 13.45 -8.83
C GLU A 15 13.49 12.02 -9.37
N ASN A 16 13.79 11.02 -8.53
CA ASN A 16 13.77 9.62 -8.89
C ASN A 16 13.24 8.73 -7.76
N PRO A 17 11.92 8.73 -7.50
CA PRO A 17 11.29 7.83 -6.53
C PRO A 17 11.47 6.36 -6.91
N VAL A 18 11.81 5.50 -5.94
CA VAL A 18 12.06 4.07 -6.16
C VAL A 18 10.97 3.23 -5.48
N PRO A 19 10.32 2.28 -6.17
CA PRO A 19 9.35 1.39 -5.53
C PRO A 19 10.05 0.44 -4.56
N VAL A 20 9.55 0.35 -3.32
CA VAL A 20 10.11 -0.50 -2.26
C VAL A 20 9.12 -1.52 -1.69
N GLY A 21 7.86 -1.48 -2.13
CA GLY A 21 6.88 -2.47 -1.75
C GLY A 21 5.47 -2.15 -2.22
N TYR A 22 4.60 -3.16 -2.12
CA TYR A 22 3.17 -2.99 -2.36
C TYR A 22 2.36 -3.99 -1.54
N PHE A 23 1.09 -3.68 -1.33
CA PHE A 23 0.11 -4.60 -0.78
C PHE A 23 -1.21 -4.46 -1.53
N ASP A 24 -1.65 -5.54 -2.15
CA ASP A 24 -2.88 -5.60 -2.91
C ASP A 24 -4.03 -6.14 -2.04
N THR A 25 -5.09 -5.34 -1.93
CA THR A 25 -6.32 -5.71 -1.24
C THR A 25 -7.24 -6.57 -2.10
N VAL A 26 -7.10 -6.51 -3.44
CA VAL A 26 -7.95 -7.17 -4.44
C VAL A 26 -7.13 -8.03 -5.44
N PRO A 27 -6.36 -9.03 -4.95
CA PRO A 27 -5.37 -9.75 -5.75
C PRO A 27 -5.95 -10.71 -6.81
N TYR A 28 -7.28 -10.80 -6.92
CA TYR A 28 -7.98 -11.74 -7.80
C TYR A 28 -8.28 -11.17 -9.19
N GLY A 29 -7.86 -9.95 -9.50
CA GLY A 29 -8.09 -9.28 -10.79
C GLY A 29 -6.85 -8.56 -11.33
N GLU A 30 -7.01 -7.93 -12.49
CA GLU A 30 -5.99 -7.06 -13.05
C GLU A 30 -5.91 -5.73 -12.28
N ASP A 31 -4.73 -5.11 -12.24
CA ASP A 31 -4.54 -3.72 -11.76
C ASP A 31 -5.09 -2.72 -12.79
N ALA A 32 -6.40 -2.76 -12.99
CA ALA A 32 -7.14 -1.90 -13.91
C ALA A 32 -7.70 -0.66 -13.17
N PRO A 33 -7.90 0.48 -13.85
CA PRO A 33 -8.51 1.66 -13.24
C PRO A 33 -9.88 1.34 -12.62
N GLY A 34 -10.01 1.56 -11.32
CA GLY A 34 -11.25 1.31 -10.59
C GLY A 34 -11.27 1.89 -9.18
N PHE A 35 -12.46 1.81 -8.58
CA PHE A 35 -12.75 2.24 -7.21
C PHE A 35 -12.84 1.08 -6.22
N ASN A 36 -12.75 -0.16 -6.71
CA ASN A 36 -12.62 -1.34 -5.84
C ASN A 36 -11.20 -1.41 -5.27
N GLY A 37 -11.04 -1.86 -4.03
CA GLY A 37 -9.76 -1.93 -3.34
C GLY A 37 -9.53 -0.82 -2.30
N SER A 38 -8.27 -0.47 -2.09
CA SER A 38 -7.81 0.40 -0.99
C SER A 38 -8.34 1.83 -1.12
N TRP A 39 -9.13 2.26 -0.13
CA TRP A 39 -9.68 3.62 -0.03
C TRP A 39 -8.80 4.59 0.76
N SER A 40 -8.11 4.12 1.80
CA SER A 40 -7.26 4.96 2.63
C SER A 40 -6.10 4.18 3.22
N ASN A 41 -5.01 4.89 3.48
CA ASN A 41 -3.80 4.37 4.07
C ASN A 41 -3.27 5.36 5.13
N TYR A 42 -2.98 4.86 6.34
CA TYR A 42 -2.48 5.66 7.45
C TYR A 42 -1.13 5.13 7.94
N PRO A 43 0.00 5.75 7.54
CA PRO A 43 1.35 5.26 7.84
C PRO A 43 2.01 5.90 9.08
N TYR A 44 1.29 6.71 9.87
CA TYR A 44 1.91 7.59 10.87
C TYR A 44 2.02 7.01 12.29
N PHE A 45 1.71 5.72 12.48
CA PHE A 45 1.90 5.10 13.79
C PHE A 45 3.39 4.94 14.10
N LYS A 46 3.80 5.28 15.34
CA LYS A 46 5.18 5.07 15.83
C LYS A 46 5.66 3.62 15.75
N SER A 47 4.74 2.67 15.69
CA SER A 47 5.04 1.24 15.53
C SER A 47 5.50 0.88 14.11
N GLY A 48 5.42 1.81 13.14
CA GLY A 48 5.65 1.53 11.71
C GLY A 48 4.53 0.71 11.07
N VAL A 49 3.41 0.50 11.76
CA VAL A 49 2.22 -0.14 11.18
C VAL A 49 1.51 0.86 10.28
N ILE A 50 1.14 0.39 9.10
CA ILE A 50 0.31 1.09 8.14
C ILE A 50 -1.08 0.44 8.20
N VAL A 51 -2.10 1.24 8.47
CA VAL A 51 -3.49 0.79 8.36
C VAL A 51 -3.96 1.03 6.93
N VAL A 52 -4.47 0.00 6.27
CA VAL A 52 -5.04 0.06 4.92
C VAL A 52 -6.52 -0.30 5.01
N THR A 53 -7.40 0.61 4.60
CA THR A 53 -8.84 0.36 4.56
C THR A 53 -9.27 0.09 3.12
N SER A 54 -9.98 -1.00 2.90
CA SER A 54 -10.48 -1.42 1.60
C SER A 54 -12.01 -1.47 1.58
N GLY A 55 -12.61 -1.17 0.44
CA GLY A 55 -14.06 -1.02 0.32
C GLY A 55 -14.86 -2.29 0.64
N GLN A 56 -14.42 -3.46 0.15
CA GLN A 56 -15.16 -4.73 0.32
C GLN A 56 -14.37 -5.74 1.18
N GLU A 57 -13.06 -5.55 1.32
CA GLU A 57 -12.14 -6.55 1.86
C GLU A 57 -11.76 -6.25 3.33
N GLY A 58 -12.15 -5.08 3.84
CA GLY A 58 -12.03 -4.71 5.24
C GLY A 58 -10.77 -3.91 5.57
N VAL A 59 -10.21 -4.12 6.77
CA VAL A 59 -9.07 -3.36 7.29
C VAL A 59 -7.87 -4.26 7.48
N TYR A 60 -6.74 -3.83 6.94
CA TYR A 60 -5.45 -4.52 7.03
C TYR A 60 -4.46 -3.70 7.85
N PHE A 61 -3.64 -4.39 8.62
CA PHE A 61 -2.52 -3.83 9.36
C PHE A 61 -1.24 -4.42 8.77
N VAL A 62 -0.48 -3.62 8.05
CA VAL A 62 0.72 -4.07 7.34
C VAL A 62 1.94 -3.29 7.83
N ARG A 63 3.14 -3.82 7.56
CA ARG A 63 4.42 -3.15 7.82
C ARG A 63 5.35 -3.44 6.66
N VAL A 64 6.11 -2.43 6.25
CA VAL A 64 7.18 -2.62 5.25
C VAL A 64 8.27 -3.50 5.86
N ARG A 65 8.65 -4.55 5.14
CA ARG A 65 9.78 -5.40 5.53
C ARG A 65 11.08 -4.72 5.11
N GLU A 66 12.02 -4.57 6.04
CA GLU A 66 13.40 -4.20 5.69
C GLU A 66 14.10 -5.41 5.07
N GLU A 67 14.68 -5.26 3.87
CA GLU A 67 15.57 -6.28 3.34
C GLU A 67 16.77 -6.46 4.28
N GLY A 68 17.03 -7.70 4.71
CA GLY A 68 18.16 -8.04 5.59
C GLY A 68 17.82 -8.34 7.06
N LYS A 69 16.54 -8.45 7.43
CA LYS A 69 16.09 -9.00 8.72
C LYS A 69 15.01 -10.08 8.55
#